data_AF-A0A9R0ZSX8-F1
#
_entry.id   AF-A0A9R0ZSX8-F1
#
_cell.length_a   1.000
_cell.length_b   1.000
_cell.length_c   1.000
_cell.angle_alpha   90.00
_cell.angle_beta   90.00
_cell.angle_gamma   90.00
#
_symmetry.space_group_name_H-M   'P 1'
#
loop_
_entity.id
_entity.type
_entity.pdbx_description
1 polymer ?
#
loop_
_entity_poly.entity_id
_entity_poly.type
_entity_poly.pdbx_seq_one_letter_code
_entity_poly.pdbx_strand_id
1 'polypeptide(L)'
;MASSSDQEGSGSGSGRRGRPLVFDELRWVVQIRESLTEDGDDEDDNGIPVSVFNVPKQLLVHKPEAYVPQFIALGPYHHWRPELYEMERYKLAAARRAQRRLRPAGLKLEALVAEFADRLERKIRAYYHRYLDFSGLTLTWMMVVDGAFLLEFLQIYAAAEDCGKPALRRVSSRMAHLVDFAGRKSAHGLILRDMLMLENQIPLFLLRKILEPQCASADEAGVLLTSMVTGLVKELCPFKMMDGAFPAVDVAKYAHLLELLYYLLVPKPPAEDTTAEAQDHDENYDIEEQPADGDGEEKPSGGGSEYVAQLFAALWGMASKLGKGPLHYVMRPIAFAVKAPWKMLTVVPGMSGMKHPVESFFMSGADGRGDPSSSSTAGHLSRPPLIEEIMVPSVSELVNAGVQVAATTGDLSTICFDCKTATLHLPVVTLDGNTEVMIRNLVAYESSAASGPLVLTRYTELMNGIIDTDVDVALLRQRGVVLNRLKSDGEVTKLWNSMSRSTRLTKVPAVDRAVEEMNRYYDGRWRVKTKRFMRRYVFSSWQLLTFLAAIMMLLLTTLQAFCSVYTCSRWFGAVTVTAASGE
;
A
#
# COMPACT_ATOMS: atom_id res chain seq x y z
N MET A 1 33.67 -44.08 -62.38
CA MET A 1 34.92 -43.90 -61.61
C MET A 1 34.58 -43.08 -60.38
N ALA A 2 34.92 -43.63 -59.19
CA ALA A 2 34.93 -43.13 -57.80
C ALA A 2 34.24 -41.78 -57.47
N SER A 3 33.29 -41.65 -56.54
CA SER A 3 33.22 -41.99 -55.09
C SER A 3 33.99 -41.05 -54.15
N SER A 4 33.26 -40.19 -53.43
CA SER A 4 33.28 -39.94 -51.95
C SER A 4 32.58 -38.59 -51.66
N SER A 5 31.35 -38.49 -51.12
CA SER A 5 30.89 -38.71 -49.74
C SER A 5 31.73 -38.01 -48.66
N ASP A 6 31.18 -36.94 -48.09
CA ASP A 6 31.33 -36.61 -46.66
C ASP A 6 30.02 -36.03 -46.14
N GLN A 7 29.64 -36.50 -44.96
CA GLN A 7 28.34 -36.41 -44.32
C GLN A 7 28.53 -35.81 -42.91
N GLU A 8 27.52 -35.03 -42.50
CA GLU A 8 27.11 -34.71 -41.13
C GLU A 8 27.85 -33.66 -40.26
N GLY A 9 27.00 -32.87 -39.58
CA GLY A 9 27.37 -31.89 -38.56
C GLY A 9 26.17 -31.05 -38.11
N SER A 10 25.24 -31.69 -37.38
CA SER A 10 24.05 -31.11 -36.76
C SER A 10 24.33 -30.21 -35.55
N GLY A 11 23.45 -29.23 -35.30
CA GLY A 11 23.27 -28.54 -34.02
C GLY A 11 23.32 -27.01 -34.17
N SER A 12 22.48 -26.19 -33.56
CA SER A 12 21.40 -26.36 -32.59
C SER A 12 20.69 -25.01 -32.46
N GLY A 13 19.37 -25.04 -32.31
CA GLY A 13 18.54 -24.01 -31.66
C GLY A 13 18.81 -22.52 -31.95
N SER A 14 18.17 -21.96 -32.99
CA SER A 14 17.85 -20.53 -32.97
C SER A 14 16.42 -20.36 -32.47
N GLY A 15 16.28 -20.10 -31.17
CA GLY A 15 15.04 -19.57 -30.63
C GLY A 15 14.61 -18.35 -31.45
N ARG A 16 13.35 -18.34 -31.91
CA ARG A 16 12.71 -17.15 -32.45
C ARG A 16 12.61 -16.10 -31.34
N ARG A 17 13.71 -15.37 -31.09
CA ARG A 17 13.64 -14.05 -30.48
C ARG A 17 12.83 -13.21 -31.47
N GLY A 18 11.69 -12.70 -31.02
CA GLY A 18 10.91 -11.73 -31.78
C GLY A 18 11.86 -10.63 -32.28
N ARG A 19 11.84 -10.38 -33.59
CA ARG A 19 12.53 -9.21 -34.13
C ARG A 19 11.97 -7.97 -33.40
N PRO A 20 12.80 -7.05 -32.91
CA PRO A 20 12.31 -5.77 -32.44
C PRO A 20 11.48 -5.15 -33.58
N LEU A 21 10.31 -4.60 -33.25
CA LEU A 21 9.59 -3.73 -34.17
C LEU A 21 10.58 -2.62 -34.56
N VAL A 22 10.97 -2.59 -35.84
CA VAL A 22 11.86 -1.56 -36.36
C VAL A 22 11.05 -0.28 -36.37
N PHE A 23 11.53 0.74 -35.65
CA PHE A 23 10.92 2.07 -35.62
C PHE A 23 10.80 2.59 -37.06
N ASP A 24 9.58 2.94 -37.47
CA ASP A 24 9.29 3.42 -38.81
C ASP A 24 9.35 4.94 -38.82
N GLU A 25 10.56 5.48 -39.01
CA GLU A 25 10.83 6.93 -39.02
C GLU A 25 9.93 7.67 -40.03
N LEU A 26 9.68 7.08 -41.19
CA LEU A 26 8.83 7.69 -42.23
C LEU A 26 7.39 7.81 -41.77
N ARG A 27 6.84 6.75 -41.16
CA ARG A 27 5.50 6.79 -40.56
C ARG A 27 5.41 7.85 -39.47
N TRP A 28 6.41 7.93 -38.60
CA TRP A 28 6.46 8.94 -37.55
C TRP A 28 6.44 10.36 -38.14
N VAL A 29 7.26 10.64 -39.16
CA VAL A 29 7.29 11.96 -39.83
C VAL A 29 5.95 12.28 -40.49
N VAL A 30 5.32 11.31 -41.17
CA VAL A 30 4.00 11.51 -41.79
C VAL A 30 2.96 11.85 -40.73
N GLN A 31 2.90 11.09 -39.63
CA GLN A 31 1.97 11.32 -38.52
C GLN A 31 2.14 12.70 -37.89
N ILE A 32 3.38 13.14 -37.64
CA ILE A 32 3.66 14.46 -37.06
C ILE A 32 3.24 15.57 -38.03
N ARG A 33 3.57 15.43 -39.32
CA ARG A 33 3.18 16.42 -40.34
C ARG A 33 1.67 16.55 -40.45
N GLU A 34 0.95 15.43 -40.52
CA GLU A 34 -0.51 15.40 -40.56
C GLU A 34 -1.11 16.07 -39.32
N SER A 35 -0.59 15.73 -38.13
CA SER A 35 -1.04 16.31 -36.85
C SER A 35 -0.80 17.82 -36.76
N LEU A 36 0.22 18.35 -37.43
CA LEU A 36 0.53 19.78 -37.46
C LEU A 36 -0.21 20.55 -38.56
N THR A 37 -0.77 19.86 -39.56
CA THR A 37 -1.50 20.48 -40.69
C THR A 37 -3.02 20.58 -40.47
N GLU A 38 -3.55 19.82 -39.52
CA GLU A 38 -4.96 19.93 -39.14
C GLU A 38 -5.12 21.07 -38.13
N ASP A 39 -5.28 22.29 -38.66
CA ASP A 39 -5.69 23.45 -37.89
C ASP A 39 -7.11 23.22 -37.32
N GLY A 40 -7.17 23.01 -36.00
CA GLY A 40 -8.29 23.18 -35.06
C GLY A 40 -9.74 23.17 -35.57
N ASP A 41 -10.36 21.99 -35.66
CA ASP A 41 -11.83 21.82 -35.77
C ASP A 41 -12.37 20.73 -34.80
N ASP A 42 -11.67 20.41 -33.72
CA ASP A 42 -12.26 19.65 -32.61
C ASP A 42 -12.85 20.62 -31.59
N GLU A 43 -14.18 20.61 -31.46
CA GLU A 43 -15.00 21.41 -30.52
C GLU A 43 -14.67 21.23 -29.02
N ASP A 44 -13.57 20.56 -28.66
CA ASP A 44 -13.09 20.43 -27.28
C ASP A 44 -11.89 21.39 -27.08
N ASP A 45 -12.18 22.62 -26.64
CA ASP A 45 -11.21 23.66 -26.19
C ASP A 45 -10.42 23.26 -24.92
N ASN A 46 -10.26 21.95 -24.69
CA ASN A 46 -9.91 21.34 -23.41
C ASN A 46 -8.65 20.47 -23.52
N GLY A 47 -7.60 20.98 -24.17
CA GLY A 47 -6.26 20.37 -24.18
C GLY A 47 -6.19 18.91 -24.68
N ILE A 48 -5.06 18.25 -24.44
CA ILE A 48 -4.85 16.83 -24.81
C ILE A 48 -5.48 15.94 -23.71
N PRO A 49 -6.49 15.10 -24.00
CA PRO A 49 -7.23 14.31 -23.00
C PRO A 49 -6.48 13.04 -22.56
N VAL A 50 -5.23 13.17 -22.13
CA VAL A 50 -4.43 12.04 -21.63
C VAL A 50 -5.10 11.47 -20.37
N SER A 51 -5.46 10.19 -20.41
CA SER A 51 -6.20 9.54 -19.32
C SER A 51 -5.66 8.15 -18.95
N VAL A 52 -5.06 7.42 -19.89
CA VAL A 52 -4.44 6.11 -19.64
C VAL A 52 -2.93 6.29 -19.40
N PHE A 53 -2.58 6.39 -18.13
CA PHE A 53 -1.20 6.63 -17.66
C PHE A 53 -0.41 5.34 -17.50
N ASN A 54 0.91 5.49 -17.39
CA ASN A 54 1.79 4.39 -16.97
C ASN A 54 1.77 4.23 -15.46
N VAL A 55 1.91 3.00 -15.00
CA VAL A 55 2.05 2.75 -13.56
C VAL A 55 3.40 3.31 -13.10
N PRO A 56 3.45 4.14 -12.04
CA PRO A 56 4.70 4.64 -11.49
C PRO A 56 5.66 3.49 -11.15
N LYS A 57 6.93 3.64 -11.54
CA LYS A 57 7.94 2.57 -11.41
C LYS A 57 8.12 2.12 -9.96
N GLN A 58 7.96 3.04 -9.00
CA GLN A 58 8.03 2.76 -7.57
C GLN A 58 6.94 1.77 -7.14
N LEU A 59 5.70 1.95 -7.63
CA LEU A 59 4.60 1.02 -7.37
C LEU A 59 4.87 -0.34 -8.01
N LEU A 60 5.30 -0.33 -9.28
CA LEU A 60 5.50 -1.53 -10.09
C LEU A 60 6.57 -2.47 -9.50
N VAL A 61 7.66 -1.94 -8.95
CA VAL A 61 8.76 -2.75 -8.39
C VAL A 61 8.33 -3.54 -7.15
N HIS A 62 7.42 -3.01 -6.34
CA HIS A 62 7.01 -3.65 -5.09
C HIS A 62 6.01 -4.78 -5.26
N LYS A 63 5.12 -4.69 -6.26
CA LYS A 63 4.12 -5.72 -6.54
C LYS A 63 3.72 -5.78 -8.02
N PRO A 64 4.60 -6.27 -8.91
CA PRO A 64 4.37 -6.23 -10.36
C PRO A 64 3.11 -6.96 -10.80
N GLU A 65 2.77 -8.07 -10.14
CA GLU A 65 1.56 -8.86 -10.42
C GLU A 65 0.25 -8.12 -10.16
N ALA A 66 0.28 -7.00 -9.44
CA ALA A 66 -0.90 -6.16 -9.22
C ALA A 66 -1.15 -5.16 -10.36
N TYR A 67 -0.18 -4.92 -11.23
CA TYR A 67 -0.25 -3.86 -12.24
C TYR A 67 -0.19 -4.38 -13.68
N VAL A 68 0.21 -5.63 -13.85
CA VAL A 68 0.38 -6.27 -15.16
C VAL A 68 -0.73 -7.30 -15.37
N PRO A 69 -1.52 -7.23 -16.45
CA PRO A 69 -2.59 -8.19 -16.71
C PRO A 69 -2.02 -9.59 -16.90
N GLN A 70 -2.70 -10.58 -16.35
CA GLN A 70 -2.26 -11.99 -16.38
C GLN A 70 -3.18 -12.91 -17.16
N PHE A 71 -4.36 -12.42 -17.53
CA PHE A 71 -5.41 -13.18 -18.18
C PHE A 71 -5.84 -12.52 -19.48
N ILE A 72 -6.16 -11.21 -19.49
CA ILE A 72 -6.61 -10.52 -20.70
C ILE A 72 -5.97 -9.14 -20.86
N ALA A 73 -5.35 -8.90 -22.02
CA ALA A 73 -4.95 -7.57 -22.46
C ALA A 73 -6.15 -6.84 -23.06
N LEU A 74 -6.31 -5.56 -22.78
CA LEU A 74 -7.30 -4.66 -23.36
C LEU A 74 -6.58 -3.38 -23.79
N GLY A 75 -6.71 -3.06 -25.06
CA GLY A 75 -6.04 -1.92 -25.65
C GLY A 75 -4.54 -2.14 -25.88
N PRO A 76 -3.79 -1.06 -26.17
CA PRO A 76 -2.50 -1.14 -26.84
C PRO A 76 -1.30 -1.49 -25.96
N TYR A 77 -1.39 -1.32 -24.63
CA TYR A 77 -0.19 -1.42 -23.80
C TYR A 77 0.33 -2.85 -23.62
N HIS A 78 -0.58 -3.82 -23.55
CA HIS A 78 -0.27 -5.22 -23.25
C HIS A 78 -0.64 -6.20 -24.38
N HIS A 79 -1.16 -5.72 -25.51
CA HIS A 79 -1.72 -6.57 -26.57
C HIS A 79 -0.77 -7.67 -27.08
N TRP A 80 0.52 -7.35 -27.27
CA TRP A 80 1.50 -8.27 -27.86
C TRP A 80 2.20 -9.19 -26.85
N ARG A 81 1.65 -9.35 -25.65
CA ARG A 81 2.19 -10.27 -24.65
C ARG A 81 1.79 -11.71 -24.97
N PRO A 82 2.75 -12.61 -25.29
CA PRO A 82 2.43 -13.97 -25.71
C PRO A 82 1.62 -14.74 -24.67
N GLU A 83 1.80 -14.41 -23.38
CA GLU A 83 1.09 -15.04 -22.26
C GLU A 83 -0.42 -14.78 -22.27
N LEU A 84 -0.87 -13.75 -23.00
CA LEU A 84 -2.27 -13.32 -23.04
C LEU A 84 -2.99 -13.74 -24.35
N TYR A 85 -2.28 -14.40 -25.28
CA TYR A 85 -2.80 -14.74 -26.62
C TYR A 85 -3.95 -15.76 -26.61
N GLU A 86 -4.08 -16.55 -25.54
CA GLU A 86 -5.21 -17.47 -25.40
C GLU A 86 -6.54 -16.72 -25.42
N MET A 87 -6.57 -15.49 -24.89
CA MET A 87 -7.78 -14.69 -24.84
C MET A 87 -8.18 -14.05 -26.17
N GLU A 88 -7.26 -13.91 -27.12
CA GLU A 88 -7.54 -13.32 -28.44
C GLU A 88 -8.64 -14.09 -29.20
N ARG A 89 -8.72 -15.41 -29.02
CA ARG A 89 -9.77 -16.23 -29.63
C ARG A 89 -11.17 -15.84 -29.14
N TYR A 90 -11.30 -15.51 -27.85
CA TYR A 90 -12.56 -15.09 -27.26
C TYR A 90 -12.93 -13.66 -27.68
N LYS A 91 -11.94 -12.77 -27.81
CA LYS A 91 -12.16 -11.43 -28.34
C LYS A 91 -12.62 -11.47 -29.80
N LEU A 92 -11.98 -12.27 -30.64
CA LEU A 92 -12.41 -12.49 -32.02
C LEU A 92 -13.81 -13.10 -32.11
N ALA A 93 -14.16 -14.01 -31.20
CA ALA A 93 -15.52 -14.55 -31.12
C ALA A 93 -16.55 -13.46 -30.76
N ALA A 94 -16.20 -12.54 -29.85
CA ALA A 94 -17.02 -11.39 -29.51
C ALA A 94 -17.17 -10.42 -30.69
N ALA A 95 -16.07 -10.10 -31.38
CA ALA A 95 -16.07 -9.28 -32.60
C ALA A 95 -16.97 -9.89 -33.70
N ARG A 96 -16.91 -11.21 -33.92
CA ARG A 96 -17.81 -11.91 -34.87
C ARG A 96 -19.28 -11.80 -34.47
N ARG A 97 -19.59 -11.78 -33.18
CA ARG A 97 -20.97 -11.58 -32.69
C ARG A 97 -21.40 -10.12 -32.84
N ALA A 98 -20.51 -9.16 -32.55
CA ALA A 98 -20.75 -7.74 -32.81
C ALA A 98 -21.03 -7.50 -34.29
N GLN A 99 -20.26 -8.10 -35.20
CA GLN A 99 -20.51 -8.02 -36.64
C GLN A 99 -21.91 -8.53 -37.03
N ARG A 100 -22.44 -9.57 -36.36
CA ARG A 100 -23.82 -10.03 -36.62
C ARG A 100 -24.87 -9.01 -36.15
N ARG A 101 -24.60 -8.27 -35.08
CA ARG A 101 -25.49 -7.20 -34.57
C ARG A 101 -25.49 -5.97 -35.47
N LEU A 102 -24.43 -5.76 -36.25
CA LEU A 102 -24.34 -4.69 -37.25
C LEU A 102 -25.06 -5.01 -38.58
N ARG A 103 -25.34 -6.29 -38.86
CA ARG A 103 -25.98 -6.72 -40.12
C ARG A 103 -27.33 -6.06 -40.42
N PRO A 104 -28.25 -5.86 -39.44
CA PRO A 104 -29.51 -5.16 -39.69
C PRO A 104 -29.32 -3.72 -40.17
N ALA A 105 -28.24 -3.06 -39.75
CA ALA A 105 -27.87 -1.72 -40.21
C ALA A 105 -27.13 -1.73 -41.56
N GLY A 106 -26.85 -2.90 -42.15
CA GLY A 106 -26.08 -3.03 -43.39
C GLY A 106 -24.57 -2.78 -43.23
N LEU A 107 -24.08 -2.53 -42.00
CA LEU A 107 -22.66 -2.26 -41.74
C LEU A 107 -21.84 -3.54 -41.54
N LYS A 108 -20.61 -3.50 -42.04
CA LYS A 108 -19.56 -4.48 -41.72
C LYS A 108 -18.64 -3.91 -40.66
N LEU A 109 -18.07 -4.79 -39.83
CA LEU A 109 -17.08 -4.41 -38.81
C LEU A 109 -15.86 -3.70 -39.43
N GLU A 110 -15.44 -4.14 -40.61
CA GLU A 110 -14.34 -3.53 -41.37
C GLU A 110 -14.63 -2.09 -41.79
N ALA A 111 -15.88 -1.76 -42.14
CA ALA A 111 -16.27 -0.40 -42.47
C ALA A 111 -16.24 0.51 -41.24
N LEU A 112 -16.67 0.01 -40.08
CA LEU A 112 -16.57 0.72 -38.80
C LEU A 112 -15.09 0.97 -38.43
N VAL A 113 -14.22 -0.01 -38.65
CA VAL A 113 -12.78 0.13 -38.40
C VAL A 113 -12.16 1.16 -39.35
N ALA A 114 -12.55 1.20 -40.62
CA ALA A 114 -12.08 2.22 -41.56
C ALA A 114 -12.50 3.63 -41.12
N GLU A 115 -13.77 3.80 -40.71
CA GLU A 115 -14.28 5.07 -40.19
C GLU A 115 -13.51 5.53 -38.93
N PHE A 116 -13.25 4.62 -38.00
CA PHE A 116 -12.53 4.95 -36.78
C PHE A 116 -11.05 5.25 -37.05
N ALA A 117 -10.43 4.56 -38.02
CA ALA A 117 -9.05 4.83 -38.42
C ALA A 117 -8.90 6.22 -39.07
N ASP A 118 -9.94 6.70 -39.75
CA ASP A 118 -9.95 8.03 -40.39
C ASP A 118 -10.25 9.15 -39.38
N ARG A 119 -11.28 8.96 -38.54
CA ARG A 119 -11.85 10.05 -37.71
C ARG A 119 -11.46 10.03 -36.24
N LEU A 120 -11.15 8.85 -35.68
CA LEU A 120 -10.96 8.69 -34.22
C LEU A 120 -9.55 8.29 -33.83
N GLU A 121 -8.70 7.93 -34.77
CA GLU A 121 -7.36 7.38 -34.50
C GLU A 121 -6.48 8.33 -33.67
N ARG A 122 -6.44 9.60 -34.05
CA ARG A 122 -5.71 10.65 -33.32
C ARG A 122 -6.26 10.86 -31.91
N LYS A 123 -7.59 10.96 -31.79
CA LYS A 123 -8.27 11.05 -30.48
C LYS A 123 -7.97 9.82 -29.62
N ILE A 124 -7.97 8.61 -30.19
CA ILE A 124 -7.60 7.39 -29.47
C ILE A 124 -6.16 7.48 -28.96
N ARG A 125 -5.20 7.89 -29.79
CA ARG A 125 -3.79 8.05 -29.35
C ARG A 125 -3.64 9.05 -28.23
N ALA A 126 -4.34 10.19 -28.30
CA ALA A 126 -4.27 11.24 -27.32
C ALA A 126 -4.70 10.80 -25.90
N TYR A 127 -5.53 9.75 -25.78
CA TYR A 127 -5.93 9.19 -24.48
C TYR A 127 -4.79 8.43 -23.79
N TYR A 128 -3.78 7.96 -24.53
CA TYR A 128 -2.68 7.16 -23.99
C TYR A 128 -1.43 8.01 -23.80
N HIS A 129 -0.92 8.06 -22.57
CA HIS A 129 0.32 8.78 -22.23
C HIS A 129 1.54 8.31 -23.03
N ARG A 130 1.62 7.00 -23.35
CA ARG A 130 2.74 6.43 -24.09
C ARG A 130 2.52 6.54 -25.60
N TYR A 131 3.55 6.97 -26.33
CA TYR A 131 3.54 6.90 -27.79
C TYR A 131 3.28 5.46 -28.27
N LEU A 132 2.32 5.34 -29.19
CA LEU A 132 1.84 4.06 -29.70
C LEU A 132 2.43 3.82 -31.10
N ASP A 133 3.53 3.08 -31.22
CA ASP A 133 4.14 2.77 -32.53
C ASP A 133 3.37 1.68 -33.30
N PHE A 134 2.14 2.00 -33.72
CA PHE A 134 1.26 1.17 -34.53
C PHE A 134 0.79 1.94 -35.76
N SER A 135 0.47 1.25 -36.84
CA SER A 135 -0.32 1.86 -37.92
C SER A 135 -1.72 2.20 -37.39
N GLY A 136 -2.35 3.26 -37.90
CA GLY A 136 -3.69 3.66 -37.47
C GLY A 136 -4.71 2.54 -37.64
N LEU A 137 -4.63 1.81 -38.76
CA LEU A 137 -5.49 0.65 -39.01
C LEU A 137 -5.27 -0.47 -37.97
N THR A 138 -4.02 -0.77 -37.61
CA THR A 138 -3.71 -1.78 -36.58
C THR A 138 -4.26 -1.37 -35.21
N LEU A 139 -4.04 -0.11 -34.82
CA LEU A 139 -4.54 0.43 -33.55
C LEU A 139 -6.07 0.33 -33.51
N THR A 140 -6.76 0.74 -34.57
CA THR A 140 -8.22 0.69 -34.60
C THR A 140 -8.77 -0.73 -34.56
N TRP A 141 -8.17 -1.68 -35.28
CA TRP A 141 -8.58 -3.09 -35.19
C TRP A 141 -8.48 -3.63 -33.77
N MET A 142 -7.36 -3.35 -33.10
CA MET A 142 -7.14 -3.72 -31.71
C MET A 142 -8.23 -3.15 -30.80
N MET A 143 -8.50 -1.85 -30.93
CA MET A 143 -9.46 -1.14 -30.10
C MET A 143 -10.91 -1.59 -30.34
N VAL A 144 -11.30 -1.85 -31.58
CA VAL A 144 -12.65 -2.33 -31.93
C VAL A 144 -12.87 -3.78 -31.47
N VAL A 145 -11.88 -4.66 -31.62
CA VAL A 145 -11.97 -6.07 -31.17
C VAL A 145 -12.03 -6.15 -29.65
N ASP A 146 -11.13 -5.44 -28.96
CA ASP A 146 -11.09 -5.41 -27.51
C ASP A 146 -12.33 -4.71 -26.92
N GLY A 147 -12.79 -3.62 -27.56
CA GLY A 147 -14.03 -2.92 -27.19
C GLY A 147 -15.27 -3.78 -27.39
N ALA A 148 -15.35 -4.56 -28.47
CA ALA A 148 -16.46 -5.49 -28.69
C ALA A 148 -16.51 -6.61 -27.64
N PHE A 149 -15.35 -7.12 -27.22
CA PHE A 149 -15.26 -8.06 -26.10
C PHE A 149 -15.73 -7.41 -24.79
N LEU A 150 -15.22 -6.23 -24.48
CA LEU A 150 -15.54 -5.51 -23.25
C LEU A 150 -17.03 -5.21 -23.15
N LEU A 151 -17.66 -4.75 -24.24
CA LEU A 151 -19.11 -4.55 -24.31
C LEU A 151 -19.90 -5.84 -24.06
N GLU A 152 -19.49 -6.96 -24.63
CA GLU A 152 -20.16 -8.24 -24.39
C GLU A 152 -20.01 -8.71 -22.93
N PHE A 153 -18.86 -8.44 -22.31
CA PHE A 153 -18.66 -8.72 -20.89
C PHE A 153 -19.53 -7.82 -20.01
N LEU A 154 -19.58 -6.52 -20.31
CA LEU A 154 -20.39 -5.51 -19.61
C LEU A 154 -21.90 -5.78 -19.70
N GLN A 155 -22.38 -6.43 -20.76
CA GLN A 155 -23.79 -6.84 -20.89
C GLN A 155 -24.28 -7.77 -19.77
N ILE A 156 -23.38 -8.48 -19.08
CA ILE A 156 -23.74 -9.31 -17.90
C ILE A 156 -24.35 -8.43 -16.79
N TYR A 157 -23.93 -7.16 -16.72
CA TYR A 157 -24.25 -6.26 -15.62
C TYR A 157 -25.45 -5.35 -15.86
N ALA A 158 -25.86 -5.12 -17.11
CA ALA A 158 -27.09 -4.36 -17.41
C ALA A 158 -28.36 -5.03 -16.85
N ALA A 159 -28.38 -6.36 -16.75
CA ALA A 159 -29.57 -7.10 -16.32
C ALA A 159 -29.75 -7.19 -14.79
N ALA A 160 -28.90 -6.52 -14.00
CA ALA A 160 -28.89 -6.60 -12.54
C ALA A 160 -29.91 -5.66 -11.86
N GLU A 161 -30.36 -4.60 -12.55
CA GLU A 161 -31.23 -3.57 -11.96
C GLU A 161 -32.69 -4.01 -11.79
N ASP A 162 -33.19 -4.93 -12.62
CA ASP A 162 -34.62 -5.27 -12.67
C ASP A 162 -35.10 -6.34 -11.67
N CYS A 163 -34.23 -6.96 -10.87
CA CYS A 163 -34.62 -8.20 -10.17
C CYS A 163 -34.29 -8.34 -8.68
N GLY A 164 -33.62 -7.38 -8.03
CA GLY A 164 -33.32 -7.45 -6.59
C GLY A 164 -32.62 -8.77 -6.15
N LYS A 165 -32.04 -9.48 -7.11
CA LYS A 165 -31.33 -10.75 -6.96
C LYS A 165 -29.92 -10.52 -7.48
N PRO A 166 -28.88 -11.07 -6.84
CA PRO A 166 -27.52 -10.86 -7.30
C PRO A 166 -27.39 -11.29 -8.77
N ALA A 167 -26.75 -10.44 -9.58
CA ALA A 167 -26.48 -10.63 -11.01
C ALA A 167 -25.85 -12.01 -11.33
N LEU A 168 -25.28 -12.64 -10.30
CA LEU A 168 -24.69 -13.99 -10.21
C LEU A 168 -25.52 -15.18 -10.70
N ARG A 169 -26.76 -15.01 -11.20
CA ARG A 169 -27.56 -16.14 -11.73
C ARG A 169 -27.76 -16.15 -13.24
N ARG A 170 -27.17 -15.21 -13.99
CA ARG A 170 -27.25 -15.22 -15.45
C ARG A 170 -25.90 -14.87 -16.07
N VAL A 171 -24.89 -15.72 -15.84
CA VAL A 171 -23.84 -15.87 -16.87
C VAL A 171 -24.61 -16.23 -18.13
N SER A 172 -24.65 -15.29 -19.08
CA SER A 172 -25.29 -15.52 -20.37
C SER A 172 -24.78 -16.85 -20.91
N SER A 173 -25.64 -17.66 -21.53
CA SER A 173 -25.22 -18.90 -22.23
C SER A 173 -24.05 -18.64 -23.20
N ARG A 174 -23.84 -17.37 -23.58
CA ARG A 174 -22.78 -16.83 -24.43
C ARG A 174 -21.38 -16.85 -23.82
N MET A 175 -21.23 -16.80 -22.49
CA MET A 175 -19.93 -16.87 -21.79
C MET A 175 -19.79 -18.12 -20.89
N ALA A 176 -20.71 -19.08 -21.01
CA ALA A 176 -20.69 -20.33 -20.25
C ALA A 176 -19.40 -21.15 -20.44
N HIS A 177 -18.68 -20.96 -21.56
CA HIS A 177 -17.40 -21.62 -21.85
C HIS A 177 -16.19 -20.99 -21.13
N LEU A 178 -16.33 -19.79 -20.58
CA LEU A 178 -15.34 -19.17 -19.68
C LEU A 178 -15.58 -19.60 -18.22
N VAL A 179 -16.55 -20.47 -17.98
CA VAL A 179 -16.82 -21.12 -16.70
C VAL A 179 -16.42 -22.59 -16.88
N ASP A 180 -15.47 -23.05 -16.08
CA ASP A 180 -14.97 -24.43 -16.16
C ASP A 180 -16.09 -25.46 -15.91
N PHE A 181 -15.95 -26.71 -16.39
CA PHE A 181 -16.95 -27.81 -16.31
C PHE A 181 -17.48 -28.09 -14.88
N ALA A 182 -16.80 -27.57 -13.84
CA ALA A 182 -17.21 -27.63 -12.44
C ALA A 182 -18.04 -26.43 -11.95
N GLY A 183 -18.47 -25.51 -12.83
CA GLY A 183 -19.19 -24.29 -12.44
C GLY A 183 -18.33 -23.28 -11.67
N ARG A 184 -17.00 -23.37 -11.78
CA ARG A 184 -16.08 -22.49 -11.05
C ARG A 184 -15.96 -21.12 -11.73
N LYS A 185 -16.27 -20.10 -10.93
CA LYS A 185 -16.31 -18.65 -11.18
C LYS A 185 -14.93 -18.00 -11.43
N SER A 186 -13.90 -18.76 -11.83
CA SER A 186 -12.49 -18.32 -11.78
C SER A 186 -12.11 -17.33 -12.89
N ALA A 187 -12.48 -17.57 -14.15
CA ALA A 187 -12.07 -16.69 -15.24
C ALA A 187 -12.75 -15.31 -15.17
N HIS A 188 -14.00 -15.24 -14.73
CA HIS A 188 -14.73 -13.99 -14.55
C HIS A 188 -14.02 -13.05 -13.56
N GLY A 189 -13.58 -13.59 -12.42
CA GLY A 189 -12.82 -12.82 -11.43
C GLY A 189 -11.49 -12.31 -12.01
N LEU A 190 -10.78 -13.12 -12.80
CA LEU A 190 -9.54 -12.73 -13.46
C LEU A 190 -9.73 -11.64 -14.52
N ILE A 191 -10.81 -11.72 -15.31
CA ILE A 191 -11.17 -10.68 -16.29
C ILE A 191 -11.47 -9.36 -15.56
N LEU A 192 -12.30 -9.39 -14.51
CA LEU A 192 -12.59 -8.18 -13.71
C LEU A 192 -11.33 -7.54 -13.15
N ARG A 193 -10.44 -8.37 -12.60
CA ARG A 193 -9.19 -7.91 -12.02
C ARG A 193 -8.31 -7.20 -13.06
N ASP A 194 -8.15 -7.80 -14.24
CA ASP A 194 -7.31 -7.24 -15.30
C ASP A 194 -7.97 -6.02 -15.97
N MET A 195 -9.30 -5.95 -16.06
CA MET A 195 -10.05 -4.80 -16.59
C MET A 195 -9.91 -3.50 -15.79
N LEU A 196 -9.51 -3.60 -14.52
CA LEU A 196 -9.33 -2.47 -13.60
C LEU A 196 -7.86 -2.07 -13.46
N MET A 197 -6.97 -2.62 -14.29
CA MET A 197 -5.56 -2.24 -14.25
C MET A 197 -5.34 -0.93 -15.01
N LEU A 198 -4.56 -0.02 -14.44
CA LEU A 198 -4.32 1.33 -14.99
C LEU A 198 -3.84 1.30 -16.45
N GLU A 199 -2.93 0.36 -16.77
CA GLU A 199 -2.38 0.20 -18.12
C GLU A 199 -3.28 -0.62 -19.07
N ASN A 200 -4.43 -1.13 -18.60
CA ASN A 200 -5.30 -2.05 -19.34
C ASN A 200 -6.70 -1.47 -19.60
N GLN A 201 -6.77 -0.15 -19.82
CA GLN A 201 -8.02 0.58 -20.00
C GLN A 201 -8.37 0.82 -21.48
N ILE A 202 -9.66 0.79 -21.78
CA ILE A 202 -10.25 1.24 -23.05
C ILE A 202 -11.08 2.50 -22.79
N PRO A 203 -10.94 3.57 -23.60
CA PRO A 203 -11.77 4.76 -23.47
C PRO A 203 -13.27 4.47 -23.61
N LEU A 204 -14.08 5.01 -22.71
CA LEU A 204 -15.54 4.81 -22.67
C LEU A 204 -16.24 5.43 -23.89
N PHE A 205 -15.72 6.55 -24.41
CA PHE A 205 -16.25 7.16 -25.64
C PHE A 205 -16.21 6.17 -26.81
N LEU A 206 -15.15 5.35 -26.88
CA LEU A 206 -15.01 4.36 -27.94
C LEU A 206 -16.05 3.24 -27.80
N LEU A 207 -16.31 2.78 -26.57
CA LEU A 207 -17.36 1.78 -26.32
C LEU A 207 -18.73 2.31 -26.74
N ARG A 208 -19.02 3.59 -26.47
CA ARG A 208 -20.24 4.25 -26.95
C ARG A 208 -20.30 4.24 -28.48
N LYS A 209 -19.22 4.66 -29.15
CA LYS A 209 -19.13 4.67 -30.62
C LYS A 209 -19.30 3.28 -31.25
N ILE A 210 -18.79 2.22 -30.60
CA ILE A 210 -18.99 0.83 -31.07
C ILE A 210 -20.46 0.39 -30.90
N LEU A 211 -21.17 0.88 -29.87
CA LEU A 211 -22.59 0.59 -29.63
C LEU A 211 -23.54 1.36 -30.53
N GLU A 212 -23.22 2.60 -30.91
CA GLU A 212 -24.10 3.50 -31.67
C GLU A 212 -24.79 2.82 -32.88
N PRO A 213 -24.09 2.09 -33.77
CA PRO A 213 -24.72 1.45 -34.93
C PRO A 213 -25.58 0.22 -34.59
N GLN A 214 -25.58 -0.22 -33.34
CA GLN A 214 -26.37 -1.35 -32.83
C GLN A 214 -27.66 -0.89 -32.14
N CYS A 215 -27.85 0.42 -31.96
CA CYS A 215 -28.99 1.05 -31.30
C CYS A 215 -29.81 1.90 -32.29
N ALA A 216 -31.03 2.32 -31.90
CA ALA A 216 -31.86 3.18 -32.72
C ALA A 216 -31.39 4.65 -32.70
N SER A 217 -30.70 5.08 -31.63
CA SER A 217 -30.12 6.42 -31.51
C SER A 217 -28.82 6.42 -30.68
N ALA A 218 -28.04 7.50 -30.81
CA ALA A 218 -26.81 7.70 -30.03
C ALA A 218 -27.08 7.92 -28.52
N ASP A 219 -28.28 8.38 -28.17
CA ASP A 219 -28.72 8.53 -26.79
C ASP A 219 -29.06 7.18 -26.18
N GLU A 220 -29.74 6.29 -26.93
CA GLU A 220 -30.02 4.93 -26.49
C GLU A 220 -28.72 4.14 -26.23
N ALA A 221 -27.72 4.29 -27.11
CA ALA A 221 -26.40 3.70 -26.92
C ALA A 221 -25.72 4.22 -25.64
N GLY A 222 -25.86 5.52 -25.34
CA GLY A 222 -25.36 6.13 -24.12
C GLY A 222 -26.04 5.56 -22.86
N VAL A 223 -27.38 5.50 -22.86
CA VAL A 223 -28.16 4.94 -21.74
C VAL A 223 -27.81 3.47 -21.49
N LEU A 224 -27.70 2.67 -22.55
CA LEU A 224 -27.33 1.25 -22.44
C LEU A 224 -25.92 1.08 -21.85
N LEU A 225 -24.95 1.88 -22.32
CA LEU A 225 -23.59 1.86 -21.78
C LEU A 225 -23.59 2.26 -20.30
N THR A 226 -24.30 3.32 -19.95
CA THR A 226 -24.45 3.79 -18.56
C THR A 226 -25.05 2.71 -17.66
N SER A 227 -26.10 2.02 -18.10
CA SER A 227 -26.70 0.91 -17.35
C SER A 227 -25.70 -0.23 -17.11
N MET A 228 -24.99 -0.66 -18.16
CA MET A 228 -23.98 -1.73 -18.04
C MET A 228 -22.84 -1.36 -17.08
N VAL A 229 -22.28 -0.16 -17.24
CA VAL A 229 -21.15 0.32 -16.43
C VAL A 229 -21.58 0.55 -14.99
N THR A 230 -22.77 1.12 -14.77
CA THR A 230 -23.33 1.31 -13.42
C THR A 230 -23.51 -0.02 -12.71
N GLY A 231 -24.05 -1.04 -13.39
CA GLY A 231 -24.18 -2.39 -12.84
C GLY A 231 -22.83 -3.02 -12.47
N LEU A 232 -21.82 -2.85 -13.32
CA LEU A 232 -20.47 -3.33 -13.06
C LEU A 232 -19.87 -2.66 -11.83
N VAL A 233 -19.97 -1.33 -11.74
CA VAL A 233 -19.32 -0.58 -10.67
C VAL A 233 -20.01 -0.80 -9.33
N LYS A 234 -21.34 -1.00 -9.31
CA LYS A 234 -22.06 -1.46 -8.11
C LYS A 234 -21.54 -2.80 -7.59
N GLU A 235 -21.17 -3.73 -8.47
CA GLU A 235 -20.58 -5.03 -8.08
C GLU A 235 -19.14 -4.88 -7.58
N LEU A 236 -18.36 -4.00 -8.22
CA LEU A 236 -16.94 -3.83 -7.92
C LEU A 236 -16.66 -2.91 -6.72
N CYS A 237 -17.58 -2.02 -6.37
CA CYS A 237 -17.38 -1.06 -5.29
C CYS A 237 -17.05 -1.80 -3.98
N PRO A 238 -15.83 -1.62 -3.42
CA PRO A 238 -15.45 -2.30 -2.20
C PRO A 238 -16.16 -1.71 -0.98
N PHE A 239 -16.70 -0.49 -1.08
CA PHE A 239 -17.32 0.21 0.03
C PHE A 239 -18.84 0.06 0.05
N LYS A 240 -19.41 -0.11 1.24
CA LYS A 240 -20.86 -0.19 1.39
C LYS A 240 -21.48 1.22 1.25
N MET A 241 -22.10 1.46 0.11
CA MET A 241 -22.92 2.65 -0.13
C MET A 241 -24.28 2.53 0.57
N MET A 242 -24.90 3.66 0.92
CA MET A 242 -26.28 3.68 1.44
C MET A 242 -27.27 3.19 0.36
N ASP A 243 -28.30 2.45 0.77
CA ASP A 243 -29.36 2.00 -0.13
C ASP A 243 -30.05 3.20 -0.78
N GLY A 244 -30.08 3.24 -2.11
CA GLY A 244 -30.64 4.36 -2.89
C GLY A 244 -29.71 5.59 -3.03
N ALA A 245 -28.51 5.57 -2.45
CA ALA A 245 -27.55 6.67 -2.49
C ALA A 245 -26.41 6.46 -3.50
N PHE A 246 -26.52 5.47 -4.39
CA PHE A 246 -25.52 5.30 -5.46
C PHE A 246 -25.60 6.51 -6.41
N PRO A 247 -24.52 7.26 -6.62
CA PRO A 247 -24.55 8.47 -7.45
C PRO A 247 -25.05 8.16 -8.86
N ALA A 248 -25.81 9.08 -9.45
CA ALA A 248 -26.14 9.00 -10.86
C ALA A 248 -24.84 9.08 -11.68
N VAL A 249 -24.53 7.99 -12.39
CA VAL A 249 -23.31 7.90 -13.19
C VAL A 249 -23.61 8.45 -14.58
N ASP A 250 -22.93 9.53 -14.93
CA ASP A 250 -22.86 9.98 -16.32
C ASP A 250 -21.54 9.49 -16.92
N VAL A 251 -21.60 8.38 -17.67
CA VAL A 251 -20.43 7.74 -18.28
C VAL A 251 -19.72 8.67 -19.27
N ALA A 252 -20.42 9.66 -19.84
CA ALA A 252 -19.81 10.60 -20.77
C ALA A 252 -18.78 11.54 -20.11
N LYS A 253 -18.84 11.70 -18.78
CA LYS A 253 -17.91 12.55 -18.02
C LYS A 253 -16.58 11.90 -17.67
N TYR A 254 -16.45 10.59 -17.90
CA TYR A 254 -15.27 9.81 -17.49
C TYR A 254 -14.60 9.20 -18.71
N ALA A 255 -13.27 9.24 -18.74
CA ALA A 255 -12.49 8.71 -19.84
C ALA A 255 -12.51 7.18 -19.86
N HIS A 256 -12.39 6.50 -18.71
CA HIS A 256 -12.37 5.03 -18.64
C HIS A 256 -12.92 4.45 -17.32
N LEU A 257 -13.08 3.12 -17.26
CA LEU A 257 -13.69 2.42 -16.11
C LEU A 257 -12.99 2.70 -14.76
N LEU A 258 -11.66 2.68 -14.74
CA LEU A 258 -10.90 2.91 -13.49
C LEU A 258 -11.07 4.33 -12.93
N GLU A 259 -11.12 5.35 -13.79
CA GLU A 259 -11.38 6.75 -13.40
C GLU A 259 -12.78 6.90 -12.82
N LEU A 260 -13.78 6.33 -13.49
CA LEU A 260 -15.16 6.35 -13.02
C LEU A 260 -15.28 5.69 -11.64
N LEU A 261 -14.63 4.53 -11.46
CA LEU A 261 -14.57 3.87 -10.16
C LEU A 261 -13.87 4.76 -9.12
N TYR A 262 -12.78 5.42 -9.46
CA TYR A 262 -12.08 6.33 -8.55
C TYR A 262 -12.98 7.49 -8.07
N TYR A 263 -13.63 8.21 -8.99
CA TYR A 263 -14.48 9.35 -8.63
C TYR A 263 -15.78 8.98 -7.91
N LEU A 264 -16.18 7.71 -7.95
CA LEU A 264 -17.25 7.19 -7.09
C LEU A 264 -16.80 6.98 -5.65
N LEU A 265 -15.52 6.74 -5.41
CA LEU A 265 -14.94 6.50 -4.08
C LEU A 265 -14.39 7.78 -3.45
N VAL A 266 -13.90 8.68 -4.29
CA VAL A 266 -13.35 9.98 -3.95
C VAL A 266 -14.12 11.03 -4.75
N PRO A 267 -15.29 11.50 -4.25
CA PRO A 267 -16.02 12.55 -4.93
C PRO A 267 -15.13 13.78 -5.11
N LYS A 268 -15.15 14.35 -6.31
CA LYS A 268 -14.41 15.59 -6.59
C LYS A 268 -14.90 16.66 -5.61
N PRO A 269 -14.00 17.42 -4.94
CA PRO A 269 -14.44 18.59 -4.18
C PRO A 269 -15.25 19.49 -5.13
N PRO A 270 -16.34 20.12 -4.65
CA PRO A 270 -17.10 21.05 -5.47
C PRO A 270 -16.11 22.07 -6.04
N ALA A 271 -16.20 22.32 -7.36
CA ALA A 271 -15.37 23.33 -7.99
C ALA A 271 -15.66 24.65 -7.27
N GLU A 272 -14.71 25.14 -6.49
CA GLU A 272 -14.73 26.54 -6.08
C GLU A 272 -14.65 27.35 -7.38
N ASP A 273 -15.63 28.23 -7.58
CA ASP A 273 -15.63 29.18 -8.69
C ASP A 273 -14.30 29.95 -8.67
N THR A 274 -13.39 29.60 -9.57
CA THR A 274 -12.15 30.35 -9.82
C THR A 274 -12.49 31.69 -10.47
N THR A 275 -13.00 32.60 -9.66
CA THR A 275 -12.77 34.05 -9.77
C THR A 275 -12.09 34.52 -8.50
N ALA A 276 -10.89 34.00 -8.25
CA ALA A 276 -9.93 34.61 -7.36
C ALA A 276 -8.57 34.47 -8.05
N GLU A 277 -8.13 35.60 -8.58
CA GLU A 277 -6.81 35.96 -9.08
C GLU A 277 -5.75 34.86 -9.05
N ALA A 278 -5.31 34.47 -10.25
CA ALA A 278 -4.05 33.80 -10.45
C ALA A 278 -2.93 34.67 -9.85
N GLN A 279 -2.48 34.31 -8.66
CA GLN A 279 -1.11 34.57 -8.24
C GLN A 279 -0.29 33.35 -8.61
N ASP A 280 0.48 33.49 -9.69
CA ASP A 280 1.66 32.69 -9.96
C ASP A 280 2.46 32.56 -8.66
N HIS A 281 2.40 31.39 -8.04
CA HIS A 281 3.49 30.91 -7.20
C HIS A 281 4.26 29.89 -8.02
N ASP A 282 5.15 30.45 -8.85
CA ASP A 282 6.27 29.76 -9.46
C ASP A 282 7.14 29.20 -8.31
N GLU A 283 6.98 27.91 -7.98
CA GLU A 283 7.88 27.22 -7.05
C GLU A 283 9.12 26.72 -7.81
N ASN A 284 9.94 27.67 -8.28
CA ASN A 284 11.36 27.44 -8.45
C ASN A 284 12.00 27.46 -7.04
N TYR A 285 12.28 26.30 -6.46
CA TYR A 285 13.08 26.25 -5.24
C TYR A 285 14.55 26.47 -5.59
N ASP A 286 14.98 27.71 -5.41
CA ASP A 286 16.39 28.07 -5.28
C ASP A 286 17.01 27.33 -4.08
N ILE A 287 18.18 26.74 -4.31
CA ILE A 287 19.04 26.21 -3.27
C ILE A 287 19.69 27.41 -2.57
N GLU A 288 19.11 27.87 -1.46
CA GLU A 288 19.80 28.77 -0.56
C GLU A 288 20.81 27.97 0.29
N GLU A 289 22.07 28.02 -0.11
CA GLU A 289 23.20 27.85 0.80
C GLU A 289 23.23 29.06 1.77
N GLN A 290 23.16 28.80 3.07
CA GLN A 290 23.57 29.78 4.08
C GLN A 290 24.61 29.18 5.04
N PRO A 291 25.50 30.04 5.55
CA PRO A 291 26.86 29.69 5.92
C PRO A 291 27.01 29.19 7.36
N ALA A 292 28.20 28.64 7.59
CA ALA A 292 28.71 28.13 8.84
C ALA A 292 29.03 29.21 9.90
N ASP A 293 28.94 28.74 11.15
CA ASP A 293 29.60 29.16 12.39
C ASP A 293 29.07 30.34 13.20
N GLY A 294 28.84 30.05 14.49
CA GLY A 294 28.42 31.00 15.52
C GLY A 294 27.88 30.36 16.81
N ASP A 295 28.62 29.42 17.38
CA ASP A 295 28.78 29.09 18.81
C ASP A 295 27.61 29.34 19.79
N GLY A 296 26.97 28.24 20.21
CA GLY A 296 26.12 28.17 21.39
C GLY A 296 26.08 26.75 21.94
N GLU A 297 27.02 26.43 22.84
CA GLU A 297 27.07 25.14 23.55
C GLU A 297 25.79 24.90 24.38
N GLU A 298 24.90 24.04 23.89
CA GLU A 298 23.95 23.31 24.75
C GLU A 298 24.33 21.84 24.80
N LYS A 299 24.85 21.42 25.96
CA LYS A 299 25.23 20.05 26.30
C LYS A 299 24.04 19.08 26.15
N PRO A 300 24.21 17.90 25.54
CA PRO A 300 23.27 16.81 25.71
C PRO A 300 23.47 16.23 27.12
N SER A 301 22.43 16.32 27.94
CA SER A 301 22.38 15.67 29.25
C SER A 301 22.30 14.15 29.08
N GLY A 302 23.43 13.48 29.30
CA GLY A 302 23.53 12.03 29.43
C GLY A 302 22.85 11.53 30.71
N GLY A 303 21.52 11.56 30.73
CA GLY A 303 20.69 11.24 31.90
C GLY A 303 20.51 9.75 32.23
N GLY A 304 21.45 8.88 31.85
CA GLY A 304 21.40 7.45 32.17
C GLY A 304 22.40 7.02 33.25
N SER A 305 23.57 7.67 33.30
CA SER A 305 24.66 7.29 34.22
C SER A 305 24.58 8.01 35.57
N GLU A 306 23.95 9.18 35.60
CA GLU A 306 23.97 10.06 36.78
C GLU A 306 23.03 9.58 37.90
N TYR A 307 21.87 9.03 37.56
CA TYR A 307 20.95 8.42 38.52
C TYR A 307 21.51 7.14 39.15
N VAL A 308 22.22 6.34 38.35
CA VAL A 308 22.86 5.11 38.84
C VAL A 308 24.04 5.47 39.75
N ALA A 309 24.86 6.46 39.37
CA ALA A 309 25.94 6.96 40.21
C ALA A 309 25.43 7.60 41.52
N GLN A 310 24.33 8.37 41.48
CA GLN A 310 23.69 8.94 42.66
C GLN A 310 23.08 7.88 43.57
N LEU A 311 22.48 6.83 43.01
CA LEU A 311 21.95 5.69 43.78
C LEU A 311 23.08 4.93 44.50
N PHE A 312 24.21 4.69 43.81
CA PHE A 312 25.38 4.06 44.41
C PHE A 312 26.06 4.93 45.48
N ALA A 313 26.14 6.25 45.26
CA ALA A 313 26.67 7.20 46.24
C ALA A 313 25.77 7.30 47.48
N ALA A 314 24.44 7.27 47.31
CA ALA A 314 23.48 7.26 48.40
C ALA A 314 23.56 5.95 49.21
N LEU A 315 23.64 4.80 48.54
CA LEU A 315 23.82 3.49 49.18
C LEU A 315 25.17 3.40 49.93
N TRP A 316 26.25 3.96 49.37
CA TRP A 316 27.55 4.05 50.02
C TRP A 316 27.55 5.02 51.24
N GLY A 317 26.83 6.14 51.12
CA GLY A 317 26.62 7.10 52.20
C GLY A 317 25.78 6.54 53.36
N MET A 318 24.84 5.64 53.08
CA MET A 318 24.09 4.92 54.11
C MET A 318 24.92 3.81 54.77
N ALA A 319 25.73 3.09 54.00
CA ALA A 319 26.61 2.03 54.52
C ALA A 319 27.75 2.58 55.40
N SER A 320 28.28 3.76 55.09
CA SER A 320 29.40 4.38 55.84
C SER A 320 28.99 4.99 57.19
N LYS A 321 27.69 5.20 57.43
CA LYS A 321 27.15 5.73 58.70
C LYS A 321 26.89 4.65 59.77
N LEU A 322 27.01 3.36 59.43
CA LEU A 322 26.92 2.24 60.37
C LEU A 322 28.30 1.95 61.00
N GLY A 323 28.85 2.94 61.71
CA GLY A 323 30.13 2.81 62.39
C GLY A 323 29.97 2.34 63.84
N LYS A 324 30.55 1.16 64.13
CA LYS A 324 30.85 0.57 65.46
C LYS A 324 29.74 -0.27 66.12
N GLY A 325 29.59 -1.49 65.63
CA GLY A 325 28.86 -2.59 66.27
C GLY A 325 29.15 -3.94 65.56
N PRO A 326 28.65 -5.08 66.07
CA PRO A 326 28.96 -6.43 65.56
C PRO A 326 28.60 -6.66 64.08
N LEU A 327 27.88 -5.73 63.46
CA LEU A 327 27.48 -5.73 62.05
C LEU A 327 28.62 -5.54 61.04
N HIS A 328 29.83 -5.18 61.49
CA HIS A 328 31.00 -5.06 60.61
C HIS A 328 31.34 -6.40 59.90
N TYR A 329 31.00 -7.54 60.50
CA TYR A 329 31.25 -8.86 59.89
C TYR A 329 30.23 -9.26 58.81
N VAL A 330 29.03 -8.69 58.83
CA VAL A 330 27.96 -8.96 57.84
C VAL A 330 28.17 -8.18 56.53
N MET A 331 28.90 -7.06 56.57
CA MET A 331 29.13 -6.18 55.40
C MET A 331 30.36 -6.56 54.54
N ARG A 332 31.20 -7.51 54.99
CA ARG A 332 32.42 -7.94 54.27
C ARG A 332 32.14 -8.58 52.89
N PRO A 333 31.11 -9.42 52.72
CA PRO A 333 30.74 -9.97 51.41
C PRO A 333 30.20 -8.91 50.44
N ILE A 334 29.43 -7.93 50.96
CA ILE A 334 28.80 -6.86 50.19
C ILE A 334 29.86 -5.86 49.70
N ALA A 335 30.81 -5.50 50.57
CA ALA A 335 31.94 -4.65 50.20
C ALA A 335 32.90 -5.33 49.20
N PHE A 336 32.99 -6.67 49.21
CA PHE A 336 33.77 -7.43 48.23
C PHE A 336 33.10 -7.45 46.85
N ALA A 337 31.77 -7.57 46.78
CA ALA A 337 31.01 -7.49 45.53
C ALA A 337 31.08 -6.10 44.87
N VAL A 338 31.17 -5.03 45.66
CA VAL A 338 31.30 -3.64 45.18
C VAL A 338 32.75 -3.26 44.84
N LYS A 339 33.76 -3.99 45.35
CA LYS A 339 35.20 -3.77 45.06
C LYS A 339 35.79 -4.75 44.02
N ALA A 340 35.02 -5.71 43.53
CA ALA A 340 35.49 -6.63 42.51
C ALA A 340 35.79 -5.86 41.21
N PRO A 341 37.02 -5.88 40.69
CA PRO A 341 37.34 -5.26 39.40
C PRO A 341 36.50 -5.94 38.33
N TRP A 342 35.86 -5.16 37.45
CA TRP A 342 35.07 -5.62 36.29
C TRP A 342 35.78 -6.61 35.33
N LYS A 343 37.04 -6.97 35.59
CA LYS A 343 37.82 -7.97 34.84
C LYS A 343 37.46 -9.44 35.13
N MET A 344 36.59 -9.76 36.10
CA MET A 344 36.16 -11.14 36.37
C MET A 344 34.85 -11.58 35.68
N LEU A 345 34.19 -10.70 34.92
CA LEU A 345 32.96 -11.04 34.18
C LEU A 345 33.22 -11.82 32.86
N THR A 346 34.45 -12.25 32.60
CA THR A 346 34.85 -12.94 31.36
C THR A 346 35.00 -14.47 31.50
N VAL A 347 34.63 -15.07 32.64
CA VAL A 347 34.88 -16.52 32.88
C VAL A 347 33.60 -17.36 33.00
N VAL A 348 32.43 -16.84 32.58
CA VAL A 348 31.22 -17.66 32.43
C VAL A 348 31.16 -18.22 31.01
N PRO A 349 31.14 -19.55 30.81
CA PRO A 349 30.95 -20.15 29.48
C PRO A 349 29.61 -19.69 28.90
N GLY A 350 29.65 -19.01 27.74
CA GLY A 350 28.44 -18.51 27.05
C GLY A 350 28.49 -17.05 26.59
N MET A 351 29.53 -16.28 26.94
CA MET A 351 29.65 -14.85 26.57
C MET A 351 30.42 -14.56 25.26
N SER A 352 30.70 -15.58 24.42
CA SER A 352 31.49 -15.39 23.18
C SER A 352 30.75 -14.67 22.03
N GLY A 353 29.52 -14.18 22.24
CA GLY A 353 28.68 -13.60 21.18
C GLY A 353 28.64 -12.07 21.11
N MET A 354 29.34 -11.33 21.98
CA MET A 354 29.24 -9.86 22.04
C MET A 354 30.54 -9.14 21.64
N LYS A 355 31.21 -9.61 20.59
CA LYS A 355 32.40 -8.95 20.04
C LYS A 355 32.17 -8.39 18.64
N HIS A 356 31.25 -7.42 18.56
CA HIS A 356 31.12 -6.34 17.55
C HIS A 356 29.74 -5.71 17.81
N PRO A 357 29.61 -4.57 18.52
CA PRO A 357 29.98 -3.26 17.97
C PRO A 357 30.33 -2.22 19.08
N VAL A 358 31.49 -2.35 19.71
CA VAL A 358 31.97 -1.37 20.72
C VAL A 358 33.36 -0.82 20.37
N GLU A 359 34.10 -1.46 19.47
CA GLU A 359 35.38 -0.95 18.96
C GLU A 359 35.23 0.06 17.80
N SER A 360 34.02 0.25 17.25
CA SER A 360 33.75 1.30 16.23
C SER A 360 33.31 2.64 16.83
N PHE A 361 33.28 2.77 18.16
CA PHE A 361 32.84 3.98 18.86
C PHE A 361 33.95 4.69 19.64
N PHE A 362 35.16 4.12 19.70
CA PHE A 362 36.28 4.63 20.52
C PHE A 362 37.58 4.91 19.75
N MET A 363 37.53 5.02 18.42
CA MET A 363 38.67 5.42 17.59
C MET A 363 38.24 6.54 16.64
N SER A 364 37.94 7.70 17.20
CA SER A 364 37.94 8.96 16.44
C SER A 364 38.38 10.08 17.38
N GLY A 365 39.68 10.36 17.38
CA GLY A 365 40.28 11.44 18.15
C GLY A 365 41.78 11.23 18.35
N ALA A 366 42.57 11.54 17.32
CA ALA A 366 43.91 12.16 17.41
C ALA A 366 44.68 12.06 16.08
N ASP A 367 44.76 13.20 15.39
CA ASP A 367 45.89 13.80 14.65
C ASP A 367 46.72 13.05 13.58
N GLY A 368 46.70 13.63 12.35
CA GLY A 368 47.89 14.35 11.85
C GLY A 368 48.71 13.78 10.66
N ARG A 369 48.46 14.34 9.46
CA ARG A 369 49.34 14.59 8.27
C ARG A 369 49.93 13.43 7.44
N GLY A 370 49.67 13.47 6.12
CA GLY A 370 50.44 12.83 5.04
C GLY A 370 49.72 12.87 3.67
N ASP A 371 50.40 13.34 2.62
CA ASP A 371 49.95 13.80 1.29
C ASP A 371 49.23 12.83 0.31
N PRO A 372 48.64 13.32 -0.81
CA PRO A 372 47.68 12.61 -1.65
C PRO A 372 48.31 11.95 -2.90
N SER A 373 47.84 10.76 -3.27
CA SER A 373 47.74 10.35 -4.69
C SER A 373 46.94 9.05 -4.90
N SER A 374 46.21 9.04 -6.03
CA SER A 374 45.66 7.91 -6.80
C SER A 374 44.27 7.34 -6.47
N SER A 375 43.36 7.52 -7.45
CA SER A 375 42.32 6.59 -7.99
C SER A 375 41.37 5.87 -7.02
N SER A 376 40.06 5.72 -7.25
CA SER A 376 39.25 5.67 -8.47
C SER A 376 37.77 5.60 -8.09
N THR A 377 36.94 6.14 -8.98
CA THR A 377 35.50 5.99 -9.19
C THR A 377 34.91 4.63 -8.76
N ALA A 378 33.94 4.62 -7.84
CA ALA A 378 32.72 3.79 -7.87
C ALA A 378 31.97 3.89 -6.53
N GLY A 379 30.65 4.14 -6.57
CA GLY A 379 29.77 3.82 -5.44
C GLY A 379 28.91 4.95 -4.88
N HIS A 380 28.26 5.76 -5.72
CA HIS A 380 27.09 6.51 -5.24
C HIS A 380 25.83 5.63 -5.40
N LEU A 381 25.71 4.62 -4.53
CA LEU A 381 24.42 3.95 -4.32
C LEU A 381 23.57 4.89 -3.46
N SER A 382 22.67 5.57 -4.15
CA SER A 382 21.50 6.26 -3.59
C SER A 382 20.83 5.38 -2.54
N ARG A 383 20.90 5.81 -1.27
CA ARG A 383 19.99 5.30 -0.23
C ARG A 383 18.55 5.58 -0.70
N PRO A 384 17.65 4.58 -0.72
CA PRO A 384 16.23 4.83 -0.97
C PRO A 384 15.69 5.81 0.08
N PRO A 385 14.76 6.72 -0.26
CA PRO A 385 14.14 7.57 0.73
C PRO A 385 13.40 6.68 1.74
N LEU A 386 13.61 6.95 3.03
CA LEU A 386 12.84 6.32 4.09
C LEU A 386 11.38 6.77 3.94
N ILE A 387 10.49 5.82 3.65
CA ILE A 387 9.05 6.06 3.62
C ILE A 387 8.61 6.29 5.07
N GLU A 388 8.16 7.49 5.39
CA GLU A 388 7.57 7.79 6.69
C GLU A 388 6.17 7.16 6.72
N GLU A 389 5.96 6.14 7.55
CA GLU A 389 4.63 5.58 7.78
C GLU A 389 3.82 6.53 8.68
N ILE A 390 2.49 6.56 8.50
CA ILE A 390 1.63 7.28 9.44
C ILE A 390 1.82 6.67 10.82
N MET A 391 2.25 7.50 11.77
CA MET A 391 2.37 7.11 13.16
C MET A 391 0.98 7.02 13.79
N VAL A 392 0.33 5.86 13.67
CA VAL A 392 -0.94 5.55 14.34
C VAL A 392 -0.83 4.26 15.15
N PRO A 393 -1.50 4.16 16.31
CA PRO A 393 -1.62 2.92 17.06
C PRO A 393 -2.54 1.91 16.34
N SER A 394 -2.27 0.62 16.52
CA SER A 394 -3.12 -0.44 15.97
C SER A 394 -4.52 -0.45 16.61
N VAL A 395 -5.51 -1.07 15.94
CA VAL A 395 -6.88 -1.19 16.45
C VAL A 395 -6.91 -1.84 17.84
N SER A 396 -6.10 -2.88 18.07
CA SER A 396 -5.98 -3.54 19.37
C SER A 396 -5.46 -2.58 20.43
N GLU A 397 -4.47 -1.74 20.10
CA GLU A 397 -3.97 -0.73 21.03
C GLU A 397 -5.02 0.34 21.34
N LEU A 398 -5.71 0.83 20.30
CA LEU A 398 -6.79 1.80 20.41
C LEU A 398 -7.94 1.30 21.31
N VAL A 399 -8.43 0.09 21.05
CA VAL A 399 -9.50 -0.54 21.84
C VAL A 399 -9.06 -0.73 23.30
N ASN A 400 -7.82 -1.15 23.55
CA ASN A 400 -7.26 -1.27 24.90
C ASN A 400 -7.14 0.08 25.63
N ALA A 401 -6.98 1.19 24.90
CA ALA A 401 -6.95 2.54 25.43
C ALA A 401 -8.36 3.12 25.70
N GLY A 402 -9.41 2.46 25.22
CA GLY A 402 -10.82 2.83 25.39
C GLY A 402 -11.46 3.46 24.16
N VAL A 403 -10.80 3.42 22.99
CA VAL A 403 -11.37 3.91 21.73
C VAL A 403 -12.35 2.88 21.18
N GLN A 404 -13.51 3.35 20.73
CA GLN A 404 -14.49 2.55 20.02
C GLN A 404 -14.27 2.69 18.52
N VAL A 405 -14.57 1.63 17.78
CA VAL A 405 -14.60 1.68 16.31
C VAL A 405 -16.04 1.46 15.85
N ALA A 406 -16.50 2.30 14.93
CA ALA A 406 -17.84 2.28 14.37
C ALA A 406 -17.79 2.32 12.84
N ALA A 407 -18.67 1.53 12.23
CA ALA A 407 -18.84 1.46 10.78
C ALA A 407 -19.69 2.64 10.26
N THR A 408 -19.26 3.24 9.15
CA THR A 408 -20.03 4.22 8.37
C THR A 408 -20.39 3.67 6.99
N THR A 409 -21.49 4.16 6.45
CA THR A 409 -21.93 3.88 5.07
C THR A 409 -21.68 5.11 4.22
N GLY A 410 -21.11 4.94 3.03
CA GLY A 410 -20.77 6.04 2.13
C GLY A 410 -19.33 5.96 1.61
N ASP A 411 -18.83 7.10 1.14
CA ASP A 411 -17.48 7.28 0.61
C ASP A 411 -16.42 7.51 1.71
N LEU A 412 -15.19 7.82 1.28
CA LEU A 412 -14.04 8.03 2.16
C LEU A 412 -14.12 9.33 2.99
N SER A 413 -15.03 10.26 2.68
CA SER A 413 -15.22 11.49 3.47
C SER A 413 -15.82 11.21 4.86
N THR A 414 -16.37 10.01 5.07
CA THR A 414 -16.99 9.61 6.35
C THR A 414 -15.97 9.28 7.46
N ILE A 415 -14.68 9.27 7.15
CA ILE A 415 -13.61 8.99 8.12
C ILE A 415 -13.49 10.17 9.08
N CYS A 416 -13.78 9.94 10.36
CA CYS A 416 -13.62 10.95 11.41
C CYS A 416 -13.37 10.31 12.78
N PHE A 417 -12.87 11.11 13.72
CA PHE A 417 -12.74 10.72 15.12
C PHE A 417 -13.61 11.63 15.99
N ASP A 418 -14.59 11.06 16.70
CA ASP A 418 -15.36 11.82 17.68
C ASP A 418 -14.69 11.74 19.05
N CYS A 419 -14.06 12.85 19.45
CA CYS A 419 -13.40 12.95 20.75
C CYS A 419 -14.35 12.85 21.96
N LYS A 420 -15.65 13.13 21.80
CA LYS A 420 -16.63 13.09 22.89
C LYS A 420 -17.01 11.66 23.24
N THR A 421 -17.29 10.86 22.22
CA THR A 421 -17.63 9.43 22.38
C THR A 421 -16.40 8.52 22.34
N ALA A 422 -15.23 9.08 22.00
CA ALA A 422 -13.99 8.35 21.73
C ALA A 422 -14.19 7.28 20.64
N THR A 423 -14.84 7.66 19.54
CA THR A 423 -15.20 6.74 18.46
C THR A 423 -14.47 7.10 17.17
N LEU A 424 -13.75 6.12 16.62
CA LEU A 424 -13.19 6.17 15.27
C LEU A 424 -14.24 5.64 14.28
N HIS A 425 -14.67 6.50 13.36
CA HIS A 425 -15.60 6.17 12.29
C HIS A 425 -14.83 5.78 11.03
N LEU A 426 -15.13 4.60 10.49
CA LEU A 426 -14.49 4.06 9.28
C LEU A 426 -15.54 3.53 8.30
N PRO A 427 -15.36 3.76 6.99
CA PRO A 427 -16.25 3.23 5.98
C PRO A 427 -16.18 1.71 5.95
N VAL A 428 -17.34 1.07 5.79
CA VAL A 428 -17.41 -0.39 5.64
C VAL A 428 -16.74 -0.79 4.33
N VAL A 429 -15.75 -1.67 4.41
CA VAL A 429 -15.01 -2.21 3.27
C VAL A 429 -15.19 -3.73 3.15
N THR A 430 -15.52 -4.20 1.95
CA THR A 430 -15.60 -5.61 1.58
C THR A 430 -14.31 -6.02 0.89
N LEU A 431 -13.67 -7.08 1.40
CA LEU A 431 -12.40 -7.58 0.91
C LEU A 431 -12.56 -8.96 0.29
N ASP A 432 -12.21 -9.09 -0.98
CA ASP A 432 -12.17 -10.34 -1.74
C ASP A 432 -10.86 -10.48 -2.53
N GLY A 433 -10.75 -11.56 -3.32
CA GLY A 433 -9.54 -11.90 -4.05
C GLY A 433 -9.09 -10.88 -5.11
N ASN A 434 -9.96 -9.95 -5.51
CA ASN A 434 -9.66 -8.91 -6.49
C ASN A 434 -9.42 -7.54 -5.83
N THR A 435 -9.86 -7.35 -4.59
CA THR A 435 -9.83 -6.04 -3.92
C THR A 435 -8.43 -5.43 -3.83
N GLU A 436 -7.41 -6.25 -3.56
CA GLU A 436 -6.04 -5.74 -3.48
C GLU A 436 -5.57 -5.09 -4.79
N VAL A 437 -5.78 -5.80 -5.90
CA VAL A 437 -5.37 -5.32 -7.24
C VAL A 437 -6.14 -4.07 -7.60
N MET A 438 -7.44 -4.04 -7.33
CA MET A 438 -8.27 -2.88 -7.58
C MET A 438 -7.80 -1.64 -6.79
N ILE A 439 -7.61 -1.76 -5.47
CA ILE A 439 -7.16 -0.63 -4.63
C ILE A 439 -5.79 -0.13 -5.09
N ARG A 440 -4.85 -1.04 -5.41
CA ARG A 440 -3.52 -0.67 -5.91
C ARG A 440 -3.56 0.10 -7.22
N ASN A 441 -4.43 -0.30 -8.16
CA ASN A 441 -4.57 0.41 -9.43
C ASN A 441 -5.31 1.74 -9.28
N LEU A 442 -6.26 1.85 -8.37
CA LEU A 442 -6.90 3.12 -8.03
C LEU A 442 -5.90 4.09 -7.37
N VAL A 443 -5.02 3.61 -6.49
CA VAL A 443 -3.91 4.41 -5.93
C VAL A 443 -2.93 4.82 -7.03
N ALA A 444 -2.60 3.92 -7.96
CA ALA A 444 -1.75 4.27 -9.10
C ALA A 444 -2.41 5.34 -9.99
N TYR A 445 -3.70 5.22 -10.26
CA TYR A 445 -4.49 6.23 -10.97
C TYR A 445 -4.45 7.57 -10.24
N GLU A 446 -4.76 7.59 -8.94
CA GLU A 446 -4.74 8.79 -8.11
C GLU A 446 -3.37 9.50 -8.16
N SER A 447 -2.28 8.73 -8.05
CA SER A 447 -0.92 9.27 -8.10
C SER A 447 -0.47 9.79 -9.48
N SER A 448 -1.14 9.36 -10.56
CA SER A 448 -0.72 9.67 -11.94
C SER A 448 -1.62 10.69 -12.64
N ALA A 449 -2.91 10.69 -12.30
CA ALA A 449 -3.96 11.35 -13.07
C ALA A 449 -4.82 12.32 -12.24
N ALA A 450 -5.05 12.03 -10.96
CA ALA A 450 -5.99 12.80 -10.17
C ALA A 450 -5.38 14.14 -9.73
N SER A 451 -6.07 15.22 -10.03
CA SER A 451 -5.78 16.53 -9.45
C SER A 451 -6.38 16.62 -8.04
N GLY A 452 -5.56 16.98 -7.05
CA GLY A 452 -6.00 17.22 -5.67
C GLY A 452 -5.36 16.32 -4.63
N PRO A 453 -5.90 16.29 -3.39
CA PRO A 453 -5.37 15.47 -2.31
C PRO A 453 -5.47 13.98 -2.64
N LEU A 454 -4.44 13.19 -2.30
CA LEU A 454 -4.43 11.74 -2.52
C LEU A 454 -5.23 11.02 -1.41
N VAL A 455 -6.55 11.16 -1.44
CA VAL A 455 -7.51 10.68 -0.44
C VAL A 455 -7.46 9.16 -0.29
N LEU A 456 -7.47 8.43 -1.42
CA LEU A 456 -7.46 6.97 -1.39
C LEU A 456 -6.11 6.44 -0.88
N THR A 457 -5.01 7.03 -1.33
CA THR A 457 -3.66 6.75 -0.83
C THR A 457 -3.63 6.93 0.69
N ARG A 458 -4.15 8.08 1.18
CA ARG A 458 -4.17 8.36 2.62
C ARG A 458 -5.04 7.38 3.41
N TYR A 459 -6.17 6.96 2.84
CA TYR A 459 -6.99 5.90 3.42
C TYR A 459 -6.23 4.58 3.51
N THR A 460 -5.50 4.17 2.46
CA THR A 460 -4.73 2.92 2.50
C THR A 460 -3.61 2.95 3.53
N GLU A 461 -2.96 4.11 3.72
CA GLU A 461 -1.96 4.31 4.76
C GLU A 461 -2.57 4.24 6.17
N LEU A 462 -3.75 4.85 6.39
CA LEU A 462 -4.47 4.77 7.66
C LEU A 462 -4.84 3.31 7.97
N MET A 463 -5.42 2.59 7.01
CA MET A 463 -5.83 1.20 7.19
C MET A 463 -4.64 0.29 7.45
N ASN A 464 -3.50 0.51 6.78
CA ASN A 464 -2.24 -0.17 7.06
C ASN A 464 -1.74 0.13 8.48
N GLY A 465 -1.76 1.39 8.90
CA GLY A 465 -1.26 1.76 10.22
C GLY A 465 -2.11 1.20 11.38
N ILE A 466 -3.43 1.10 11.21
CA ILE A 466 -4.30 0.56 12.26
C ILE A 466 -4.40 -0.98 12.24
N ILE A 467 -4.09 -1.65 11.13
CA ILE A 467 -4.12 -3.12 11.00
C ILE A 467 -2.69 -3.68 11.00
N ASP A 468 -2.19 -4.11 12.16
CA ASP A 468 -0.85 -4.71 12.27
C ASP A 468 -0.94 -6.25 12.30
N THR A 469 -1.98 -6.78 12.96
CA THR A 469 -2.17 -8.21 13.26
C THR A 469 -3.54 -8.74 12.84
N ASP A 470 -3.67 -10.06 12.81
CA ASP A 470 -4.95 -10.74 12.58
C ASP A 470 -5.99 -10.44 13.67
N VAL A 471 -5.55 -10.13 14.89
CA VAL A 471 -6.40 -9.63 15.99
C VAL A 471 -7.05 -8.29 15.64
N ASP A 472 -6.30 -7.38 15.00
CA ASP A 472 -6.83 -6.07 14.58
C ASP A 472 -7.95 -6.26 13.54
N VAL A 473 -7.74 -7.17 12.58
CA VAL A 473 -8.76 -7.53 11.59
C VAL A 473 -9.99 -8.14 12.25
N ALA A 474 -9.81 -9.05 13.21
CA ALA A 474 -10.92 -9.67 13.93
C ALA A 474 -11.76 -8.64 14.68
N LEU A 475 -11.12 -7.63 15.29
CA LEU A 475 -11.81 -6.50 15.94
C LEU A 475 -12.59 -5.66 14.93
N LEU A 476 -11.98 -5.27 13.80
CA LEU A 476 -12.68 -4.50 12.76
C LEU A 476 -13.85 -5.26 12.15
N ARG A 477 -13.73 -6.58 12.00
CA ARG A 477 -14.81 -7.47 11.55
C ARG A 477 -15.94 -7.54 12.56
N GLN A 478 -15.62 -7.65 13.86
CA GLN A 478 -16.62 -7.63 14.93
C GLN A 478 -17.39 -6.30 14.96
N ARG A 479 -16.73 -5.19 14.62
CA ARG A 479 -17.33 -3.85 14.54
C ARG A 479 -18.03 -3.57 13.20
N GLY A 480 -18.03 -4.53 12.28
CA GLY A 480 -18.67 -4.41 10.97
C GLY A 480 -17.97 -3.48 9.98
N VAL A 481 -16.76 -3.00 10.28
CA VAL A 481 -15.97 -2.16 9.37
C VAL A 481 -15.37 -3.00 8.24
N VAL A 482 -14.87 -4.20 8.55
CA VAL A 482 -14.27 -5.10 7.56
C VAL A 482 -15.18 -6.29 7.31
N LEU A 483 -15.62 -6.44 6.06
CA LEU A 483 -16.35 -7.61 5.57
C LEU A 483 -15.37 -8.53 4.82
N ASN A 484 -14.83 -9.50 5.54
CA ASN A 484 -13.83 -10.43 5.01
C ASN A 484 -14.46 -11.55 4.16
N ARG A 485 -14.16 -11.60 2.85
CA ARG A 485 -14.48 -12.69 1.93
C ARG A 485 -13.23 -13.46 1.47
N LEU A 486 -12.08 -13.18 2.07
CA LEU A 486 -10.84 -13.93 1.88
C LEU A 486 -10.84 -15.21 2.75
N LYS A 487 -9.77 -16.00 2.61
CA LYS A 487 -9.64 -17.29 3.32
C LYS A 487 -9.43 -17.15 4.82
N SER A 488 -8.84 -16.05 5.28
CA SER A 488 -8.54 -15.82 6.70
C SER A 488 -8.32 -14.34 7.01
N ASP A 489 -8.37 -13.98 8.29
CA ASP A 489 -8.03 -12.62 8.77
C ASP A 489 -6.52 -12.32 8.58
N GLY A 490 -5.66 -13.36 8.54
CA GLY A 490 -4.24 -13.22 8.20
C GLY A 490 -3.99 -12.77 6.75
N GLU A 491 -4.84 -13.17 5.80
CA GLU A 491 -4.74 -12.70 4.40
C GLU A 491 -5.14 -11.22 4.28
N VAL A 492 -6.14 -10.77 5.06
CA VAL A 492 -6.49 -9.35 5.15
C VAL A 492 -5.34 -8.53 5.73
N THR A 493 -4.71 -9.04 6.80
CA THR A 493 -3.55 -8.37 7.44
C THR A 493 -2.41 -8.20 6.43
N LYS A 494 -2.06 -9.28 5.70
CA LYS A 494 -1.04 -9.22 4.64
C LYS A 494 -1.41 -8.25 3.52
N LEU A 495 -2.68 -8.19 3.13
CA LEU A 495 -3.17 -7.28 2.10
C LEU A 495 -2.86 -5.83 2.48
N TRP A 496 -3.25 -5.38 3.67
CA TRP A 496 -3.00 -4.00 4.14
C TRP A 496 -1.52 -3.73 4.34
N ASN A 497 -0.80 -4.62 5.05
CA ASN A 497 0.65 -4.49 5.32
C ASN A 497 1.51 -4.46 4.06
N SER A 498 0.99 -4.98 2.94
CA SER A 498 1.72 -4.96 1.67
C SER A 498 1.56 -3.65 0.90
N MET A 499 0.60 -2.78 1.25
CA MET A 499 0.31 -1.54 0.50
C MET A 499 1.18 -0.34 0.91
N SER A 500 1.77 -0.34 2.10
CA SER A 500 2.53 0.80 2.66
C SER A 500 3.82 1.18 1.92
N ARG A 501 4.36 0.29 1.08
CA ARG A 501 5.72 0.44 0.54
C ARG A 501 5.85 1.38 -0.65
N SER A 502 4.81 2.13 -1.02
CA SER A 502 4.66 2.51 -2.42
C SER A 502 4.39 4.00 -2.69
N THR A 503 4.13 4.84 -1.69
CA THR A 503 3.76 6.25 -1.90
C THR A 503 4.42 7.21 -0.90
N ARG A 504 4.60 8.48 -1.31
CA ARG A 504 5.01 9.56 -0.39
C ARG A 504 3.83 9.89 0.53
N LEU A 505 4.11 10.26 1.78
CA LEU A 505 3.07 10.75 2.71
C LEU A 505 2.30 11.89 2.06
N THR A 506 0.98 11.76 2.07
CA THR A 506 0.08 12.78 1.53
C THR A 506 -0.65 13.48 2.66
N LYS A 507 -0.90 14.78 2.48
CA LYS A 507 -1.73 15.55 3.41
C LYS A 507 -3.15 15.59 2.88
N VAL A 508 -4.08 15.03 3.66
CA VAL A 508 -5.52 15.05 3.38
C VAL A 508 -6.20 15.58 4.64
N PRO A 509 -6.62 16.86 4.66
CA PRO A 509 -7.02 17.54 5.90
C PRO A 509 -8.07 16.81 6.75
N ALA A 510 -9.03 16.15 6.12
CA ALA A 510 -10.08 15.40 6.82
C ALA A 510 -9.52 14.17 7.56
N VAL A 511 -8.76 13.32 6.85
CA VAL A 511 -8.17 12.11 7.41
C VAL A 511 -7.07 12.45 8.42
N ASP A 512 -6.25 13.46 8.11
CA ASP A 512 -5.18 13.93 9.00
C ASP A 512 -5.72 14.47 10.32
N ARG A 513 -6.81 15.25 10.26
CA ARG A 513 -7.49 15.72 11.48
C ARG A 513 -7.97 14.54 12.33
N ALA A 514 -8.58 13.53 11.71
CA ALA A 514 -9.03 12.34 12.42
C ALA A 514 -7.86 11.60 13.08
N VAL A 515 -6.73 11.45 12.37
CA VAL A 515 -5.50 10.83 12.89
C VAL A 515 -4.91 11.63 14.05
N GLU A 516 -4.79 12.95 13.91
CA GLU A 516 -4.26 13.83 14.95
C GLU A 516 -5.10 13.82 16.22
N GLU A 517 -6.42 13.92 16.09
CA GLU A 517 -7.34 13.88 17.24
C GLU A 517 -7.33 12.53 17.94
N MET A 518 -7.31 11.43 17.16
CA MET A 518 -7.18 10.07 17.67
C MET A 518 -5.86 9.89 18.43
N ASN A 519 -4.74 10.31 17.85
CA ASN A 519 -3.42 10.21 18.48
C ASN A 519 -3.35 11.04 19.76
N ARG A 520 -3.87 12.27 19.74
CA ARG A 520 -3.96 13.14 20.93
C ARG A 520 -4.76 12.47 22.05
N TYR A 521 -5.89 11.85 21.72
CA TYR A 521 -6.69 11.10 22.68
C TYR A 521 -5.91 9.90 23.24
N TYR A 522 -5.33 9.06 22.37
CA TYR A 522 -4.56 7.87 22.75
C TYR A 522 -3.38 8.22 23.66
N ASP A 523 -2.57 9.21 23.26
CA ASP A 523 -1.39 9.64 24.01
C ASP A 523 -1.71 10.34 25.33
N GLY A 524 -2.91 10.90 25.45
CA GLY A 524 -3.42 11.46 26.70
C GLY A 524 -3.70 10.40 27.78
N ARG A 525 -3.93 9.13 27.41
CA ARG A 525 -4.35 8.09 28.36
C ARG A 525 -3.21 7.66 29.28
N TRP A 526 -3.47 7.68 30.59
CA TRP A 526 -2.50 7.25 31.59
C TRP A 526 -2.01 5.81 31.36
N ARG A 527 -2.90 4.90 30.93
CA ARG A 527 -2.53 3.52 30.57
C ARG A 527 -1.45 3.45 29.49
N VAL A 528 -1.55 4.28 28.46
CA VAL A 528 -0.60 4.35 27.34
C VAL A 528 0.73 4.94 27.82
N LYS A 529 0.68 6.02 28.61
CA LYS A 529 1.89 6.61 29.23
C LYS A 529 2.61 5.60 30.12
N THR A 530 1.89 4.86 30.95
CA THR A 530 2.45 3.81 31.81
C THR A 530 3.01 2.64 31.00
N LYS A 531 2.34 2.20 29.92
CA LYS A 531 2.87 1.16 29.02
C LYS A 531 4.19 1.61 28.37
N ARG A 532 4.26 2.84 27.87
CA ARG A 532 5.49 3.44 27.31
C ARG A 532 6.61 3.52 28.36
N PHE A 533 6.29 3.95 29.58
CA PHE A 533 7.23 3.98 30.70
C PHE A 533 7.75 2.57 31.04
N MET A 534 6.87 1.59 31.20
CA MET A 534 7.25 0.20 31.49
C MET A 534 8.15 -0.37 30.39
N ARG A 535 7.81 -0.15 29.12
CA ARG A 535 8.62 -0.60 27.97
C ARG A 535 10.01 0.04 27.98
N ARG A 536 10.08 1.35 28.20
CA ARG A 536 11.34 2.11 28.13
C ARG A 536 12.27 1.83 29.31
N TYR A 537 11.74 1.70 30.51
CA TYR A 537 12.56 1.63 31.73
C TYR A 537 12.62 0.23 32.34
N VAL A 538 11.48 -0.44 32.46
CA VAL A 538 11.40 -1.72 33.19
C VAL A 538 11.78 -2.89 32.29
N PHE A 539 11.19 -3.01 31.11
CA PHE A 539 11.50 -4.10 30.18
C PHE A 539 12.87 -3.94 29.52
N SER A 540 13.24 -2.72 29.13
CA SER A 540 14.59 -2.45 28.61
C SER A 540 15.70 -2.74 29.63
N SER A 541 15.39 -2.69 30.93
CA SER A 541 16.33 -2.96 32.01
C SER A 541 16.06 -4.28 32.72
N TRP A 542 15.32 -5.21 32.09
CA TRP A 542 14.90 -6.45 32.76
C TRP A 542 16.08 -7.30 33.25
N GLN A 543 17.20 -7.32 32.50
CA GLN A 543 18.43 -7.99 32.93
C GLN A 543 19.00 -7.38 34.23
N LEU A 544 19.00 -6.05 34.35
CA LEU A 544 19.41 -5.36 35.58
C LEU A 544 18.47 -5.70 36.74
N LEU A 545 17.16 -5.79 36.49
CA LEU A 545 16.17 -6.17 37.48
C LEU A 545 16.40 -7.61 37.98
N THR A 546 16.68 -8.55 37.07
CA THR A 546 17.00 -9.94 37.44
C THR A 546 18.30 -10.05 38.23
N PHE A 547 19.30 -9.25 37.89
CA PHE A 547 20.56 -9.17 38.64
C PHE A 547 20.35 -8.63 40.06
N LEU A 548 19.58 -7.55 40.19
CA LEU A 548 19.20 -6.99 41.50
C LEU A 548 18.42 -8.00 42.35
N ALA A 549 17.48 -8.73 41.75
CA ALA A 549 16.71 -9.78 42.43
C ALA A 549 17.61 -10.92 42.93
N ALA A 550 18.59 -11.35 42.13
CA ALA A 550 19.57 -12.37 42.52
C ALA A 550 20.43 -11.91 43.71
N ILE A 551 20.90 -10.65 43.70
CA ILE A 551 21.63 -10.07 44.84
C ILE A 551 20.75 -10.05 46.09
N MET A 552 19.49 -9.62 45.97
CA MET A 552 18.56 -9.56 47.09
C MET A 552 18.30 -10.96 47.68
N MET A 553 18.10 -11.98 46.83
CA MET A 553 17.96 -13.37 47.27
C MET A 553 19.21 -13.88 47.99
N LEU A 554 20.40 -13.51 47.51
CA LEU A 554 21.67 -13.85 48.15
C LEU A 554 21.82 -13.16 49.51
N LEU A 555 21.38 -11.90 49.64
CA LEU A 555 21.34 -11.19 50.92
C LEU A 555 20.35 -11.85 51.89
N LEU A 556 19.14 -12.18 51.43
CA LEU A 556 18.14 -12.84 52.27
C LEU A 556 18.61 -14.22 52.75
N THR A 557 19.24 -15.01 51.88
CA THR A 557 19.81 -16.32 52.26
C THR A 557 20.98 -16.18 53.22
N THR A 558 21.86 -15.18 53.04
CA THR A 558 22.93 -14.90 54.02
C THR A 558 22.38 -14.45 55.37
N LEU A 559 21.33 -13.61 55.39
CA LEU A 559 20.66 -13.17 56.61
C LEU A 559 19.98 -14.35 57.32
N GLN A 560 19.32 -15.23 56.57
CA GLN A 560 18.71 -16.45 57.09
C GLN A 560 19.76 -17.39 57.71
N ALA A 561 20.86 -17.64 57.01
CA ALA A 561 21.96 -18.46 57.51
C ALA A 561 22.59 -17.83 58.77
N PHE A 562 22.77 -16.52 58.78
CA PHE A 562 23.25 -15.78 59.95
C PHE A 562 22.29 -15.92 61.14
N CYS A 563 20.99 -15.74 60.92
CA CYS A 563 19.97 -15.86 61.97
C CYS A 563 19.72 -17.30 62.44
N SER A 564 20.12 -18.31 61.67
CA SER A 564 20.13 -19.71 62.09
C SER A 564 21.31 -20.03 63.02
N VAL A 565 22.45 -19.35 62.87
CA VAL A 565 23.67 -19.58 63.67
C VAL A 565 23.68 -18.70 64.93
N TYR A 566 23.25 -17.46 64.79
CA TYR A 566 23.15 -16.49 65.88
C TYR A 566 21.66 -16.23 66.12
N THR A 567 21.13 -16.55 67.30
CA THR A 567 19.72 -16.32 67.64
C THR A 567 19.34 -14.85 67.44
N CYS A 568 18.69 -14.55 66.30
CA CYS A 568 18.27 -13.21 65.90
C CYS A 568 17.05 -12.67 66.69
N SER A 569 16.64 -13.37 67.76
CA SER A 569 15.51 -12.99 68.62
C SER A 569 15.64 -11.57 69.19
N ARG A 570 16.87 -11.04 69.28
CA ARG A 570 17.15 -9.71 69.80
C ARG A 570 17.02 -8.58 68.75
N TRP A 571 16.96 -8.88 67.45
CA TRP A 571 16.89 -7.89 66.36
C TRP A 571 15.55 -7.88 65.61
N PHE A 572 14.87 -9.02 65.48
CA PHE A 572 13.60 -9.11 64.75
C PHE A 572 12.37 -9.30 65.66
N GLY A 573 12.54 -9.30 66.99
CA GLY A 573 11.47 -9.67 67.92
C GLY A 573 11.06 -11.13 67.75
N ALA A 574 10.40 -11.70 68.76
CA ALA A 574 9.87 -13.06 68.66
C ALA A 574 8.75 -13.10 67.61
N VAL A 575 9.04 -13.55 66.39
CA VAL A 575 8.00 -13.92 65.44
C VAL A 575 7.47 -15.29 65.89
N THR A 576 6.41 -15.27 66.70
CA THR A 576 5.64 -16.46 67.03
C THR A 576 4.89 -16.92 65.78
N VAL A 577 5.42 -17.92 65.09
CA VAL A 577 4.64 -18.71 64.14
C VAL A 577 3.76 -19.64 64.97
N THR A 578 2.49 -19.28 65.15
CA THR A 578 1.48 -20.21 65.66
C THR A 578 1.25 -21.29 64.61
N ALA A 579 1.93 -22.42 64.77
CA ALA A 579 1.56 -23.64 64.07
C ALA A 579 0.20 -24.10 64.60
N ALA A 580 -0.83 -24.07 63.76
CA ALA A 580 -2.10 -24.71 64.03
C ALA A 580 -1.88 -26.23 64.04
N SER A 581 -1.95 -26.83 65.22
CA SER A 581 -2.04 -28.29 65.38
C SER A 581 -3.47 -28.73 65.04
N GLY A 582 -3.63 -29.46 63.94
CA GLY A 582 -4.80 -30.30 63.70
C GLY A 582 -4.54 -31.70 64.24
N GLU A 583 -5.42 -32.16 65.12
CA GLU A 583 -5.68 -33.59 65.36
C GLU A 583 -6.40 -34.22 64.16
#